data_AF-E0S279-F1
#
_entry.id   AF-E0S279-F1
#
_cell.length_a   1.000
_cell.length_b   1.000
_cell.length_c   1.000
_cell.angle_alpha   90.00
_cell.angle_beta   90.00
_cell.angle_gamma   90.00
#
_symmetry.space_group_name_H-M   'P 1'
#
loop_
_entity.id
_entity.type
_entity.pdbx_description
1 polymer ?
#
loop_
_entity_poly.entity_id
_entity_poly.type
_entity_poly.pdbx_seq_one_letter_code
_entity_poly.pdbx_strand_id
1 'polypeptide(L)'
;MIIIAVCSIFLAGCGNKASQELTDYKASMTEFYDKLSSLDNSINNIDTSSETAKIELLGYLDEMNEAYKVMAATAIPEEFSGITDIAAEAADYMQMANESYHQAYDGIFDEDSEMLASQYYERANSRVNVMLQVLHGEIPEGDGVIVTTQEAGQFSTIGATAE
;
A
#
# COMPACT_ATOMS: atom_id res chain seq x y z
N MET A 1 -14.58 -31.88 -53.17
CA MET A 1 -14.45 -30.70 -52.28
C MET A 1 -15.05 -31.05 -50.93
N ILE A 2 -14.22 -31.27 -49.92
CA ILE A 2 -14.64 -31.30 -48.51
C ILE A 2 -13.85 -30.19 -47.85
N ILE A 3 -14.54 -29.10 -47.51
CA ILE A 3 -13.97 -27.97 -46.78
C ILE A 3 -14.04 -28.37 -45.31
N ILE A 4 -12.90 -28.74 -44.73
CA ILE A 4 -12.75 -28.89 -43.28
C ILE A 4 -12.64 -27.48 -42.71
N ALA A 5 -13.74 -26.99 -42.14
CA ALA A 5 -13.75 -25.77 -41.34
C ALA A 5 -13.05 -26.07 -40.01
N VAL A 6 -11.77 -25.68 -39.92
CA VAL A 6 -11.03 -25.63 -38.67
C VAL A 6 -11.58 -24.46 -37.86
N CYS A 7 -12.34 -24.77 -36.80
CA CYS A 7 -12.68 -23.81 -35.76
C CYS A 7 -11.39 -23.44 -35.01
N SER A 8 -10.78 -22.32 -35.40
CA SER A 8 -9.78 -21.63 -34.59
C SER A 8 -10.46 -21.12 -33.32
N ILE A 9 -10.32 -21.88 -32.24
CA ILE A 9 -10.64 -21.39 -30.89
C ILE A 9 -9.60 -20.32 -30.58
N PHE A 10 -10.00 -19.06 -30.69
CA PHE A 10 -9.24 -17.92 -30.20
C PHE A 10 -9.12 -18.03 -28.67
N LEU A 11 -8.01 -18.59 -28.20
CA LEU A 11 -7.50 -18.37 -26.84
C LEU A 11 -6.84 -16.99 -26.81
N ALA A 12 -7.65 -15.93 -26.82
CA ALA A 12 -7.21 -14.57 -26.54
C ALA A 12 -8.26 -13.90 -25.65
N GLY A 13 -8.01 -13.82 -24.35
CA GLY A 13 -8.98 -13.17 -23.46
C GLY A 13 -8.65 -12.99 -21.99
N CYS A 14 -7.62 -13.62 -21.42
CA CYS A 14 -7.24 -13.39 -20.01
C CYS A 14 -5.95 -12.58 -19.80
N GLY A 15 -5.21 -12.26 -20.87
CA GLY A 15 -3.95 -11.49 -20.77
C GLY A 15 -4.16 -9.98 -20.61
N ASN A 16 -5.10 -9.39 -21.35
CA ASN A 16 -5.27 -7.92 -21.40
C ASN A 16 -5.92 -7.31 -20.14
N LYS A 17 -6.70 -8.09 -19.38
CA LYS A 17 -7.39 -7.56 -18.18
C LYS A 17 -6.47 -7.55 -16.96
N ALA A 18 -5.81 -8.67 -16.68
CA ALA A 18 -4.82 -8.76 -15.61
C ALA A 18 -3.65 -7.77 -15.82
N SER A 19 -3.22 -7.57 -17.08
CA SER A 19 -2.21 -6.56 -17.38
C SER A 19 -2.69 -5.13 -17.16
N GLN A 20 -3.98 -4.85 -17.36
CA GLN A 20 -4.55 -3.53 -17.15
C GLN A 20 -4.72 -3.23 -15.66
N GLU A 21 -5.27 -4.18 -14.89
CA GLU A 21 -5.40 -4.07 -13.43
C GLU A 21 -4.04 -3.80 -12.75
N LEU A 22 -3.00 -4.52 -13.18
CA LEU A 22 -1.63 -4.29 -12.70
C LEU A 22 -1.10 -2.89 -13.09
N THR A 23 -1.39 -2.44 -14.32
CA THR A 23 -0.96 -1.13 -14.79
C THR A 23 -1.64 -0.02 -13.99
N ASP A 24 -2.95 -0.14 -13.76
CA ASP A 24 -3.75 0.83 -13.01
C ASP A 24 -3.33 0.89 -11.54
N TYR A 25 -3.04 -0.28 -10.95
CA TYR A 25 -2.50 -0.36 -9.59
C TYR A 25 -1.14 0.34 -9.47
N LYS A 26 -0.20 0.05 -10.39
CA LYS A 26 1.12 0.71 -10.39
C LYS A 26 1.03 2.22 -10.60
N ALA A 27 0.11 2.68 -11.44
CA ALA A 27 -0.15 4.11 -11.62
C ALA A 27 -0.67 4.75 -10.32
N SER A 28 -1.68 4.13 -9.68
CA SER A 28 -2.24 4.60 -8.42
C SER A 28 -1.20 4.66 -7.29
N MET A 29 -0.34 3.64 -7.21
CA MET A 29 0.76 3.63 -6.23
C MET A 29 1.81 4.69 -6.54
N THR A 30 2.13 4.95 -7.81
CA THR A 30 3.03 6.05 -8.21
C THR A 30 2.47 7.40 -7.75
N GLU A 31 1.18 7.66 -8.02
CA GLU A 31 0.51 8.87 -7.56
C GLU A 31 0.54 9.02 -6.04
N PHE A 32 0.34 7.93 -5.31
CA PHE A 32 0.46 7.91 -3.85
C PHE A 32 1.88 8.30 -3.38
N TYR A 33 2.93 7.68 -3.90
CA TYR A 33 4.31 7.99 -3.52
C TYR A 33 4.72 9.43 -3.90
N ASP A 34 4.29 9.90 -5.07
CA ASP A 34 4.52 11.29 -5.50
C ASP A 34 3.82 12.28 -4.55
N LYS A 35 2.60 11.97 -4.12
CA LYS A 35 1.86 12.77 -3.12
C LYS A 35 2.59 12.78 -1.77
N LEU A 36 3.08 11.63 -1.29
CA LEU A 36 3.87 11.58 -0.05
C LEU A 36 5.14 12.41 -0.15
N SER A 37 5.88 12.30 -1.26
CA SER A 37 7.10 13.09 -1.46
C SER A 37 6.79 14.59 -1.52
N SER A 38 5.70 15.00 -2.17
CA SER A 38 5.26 16.39 -2.18
C SER A 38 4.92 16.89 -0.77
N LEU A 39 4.19 16.10 0.01
CA LEU A 39 3.79 16.47 1.37
C LEU A 39 4.98 16.53 2.32
N ASP A 40 5.91 15.58 2.24
CA ASP A 40 7.17 15.60 3.01
C ASP A 40 7.96 16.89 2.72
N ASN A 41 8.09 17.26 1.44
CA ASN A 41 8.72 18.52 1.07
C ASN A 41 7.96 19.73 1.64
N SER A 42 6.62 19.72 1.61
CA SER A 42 5.80 20.79 2.18
C SER A 42 6.01 20.92 3.70
N ILE A 43 6.01 19.81 4.44
CA ILE A 43 6.25 19.75 5.88
C ILE A 43 7.65 20.26 6.22
N ASN A 44 8.68 19.79 5.50
CA ASN A 44 10.07 20.20 5.72
C ASN A 44 10.34 21.67 5.41
N ASN A 45 9.45 22.36 4.69
CA ASN A 45 9.55 23.77 4.35
C ASN A 45 8.67 24.69 5.23
N ILE A 46 7.99 24.17 6.25
CA ILE A 46 7.21 24.99 7.19
C ILE A 46 8.13 25.99 7.90
N ASP A 47 7.76 27.27 7.88
CA ASP A 47 8.40 28.28 8.72
C ASP A 47 7.98 28.08 10.18
N THR A 48 8.81 27.38 10.94
CA THR A 48 8.58 27.08 12.37
C THR A 48 8.43 28.32 13.27
N SER A 49 8.80 29.51 12.79
CA SER A 49 8.61 30.77 13.53
C SER A 49 7.26 31.44 13.26
N SER A 50 6.52 30.96 12.26
CA SER A 50 5.20 31.48 11.88
C SER A 50 4.13 31.12 12.90
N GLU A 51 3.17 32.03 13.11
CA GLU A 51 1.97 31.78 13.92
C GLU A 51 1.07 30.68 13.28
N THR A 52 1.24 30.41 11.98
CA THR A 52 0.49 29.38 11.23
C THR A 52 1.16 28.02 11.19
N ALA A 53 2.40 27.88 11.67
CA ALA A 53 3.20 26.66 11.48
C ALA A 53 2.47 25.39 11.90
N LYS A 54 1.77 25.44 13.04
CA LYS A 54 0.97 24.31 13.55
C LYS A 54 -0.22 23.97 12.65
N ILE A 55 -0.91 24.99 12.14
CA ILE A 55 -2.08 24.82 11.27
C ILE A 55 -1.62 24.20 9.94
N GLU A 56 -0.48 24.64 9.41
CA GLU A 56 0.11 24.10 8.18
C GLU A 56 0.54 22.64 8.36
N LEU A 57 1.24 22.33 9.46
CA LEU A 57 1.64 20.95 9.79
C LEU A 57 0.43 20.01 9.85
N LEU A 58 -0.58 20.36 10.66
CA LEU A 58 -1.77 19.53 10.83
C LEU A 58 -2.56 19.38 9.52
N GLY A 59 -2.65 20.44 8.72
CA GLY A 59 -3.28 20.37 7.39
C GLY A 59 -2.56 19.41 6.43
N TYR A 60 -1.22 19.41 6.42
CA TYR A 60 -0.47 18.45 5.60
C TYR A 60 -0.58 17.01 6.09
N LEU A 61 -0.68 16.80 7.42
CA LEU A 61 -0.90 15.48 8.00
C LEU A 61 -2.31 14.95 7.67
N ASP A 62 -3.32 15.82 7.66
CA ASP A 62 -4.67 15.49 7.20
C ASP A 62 -4.67 15.05 5.73
N GLU A 63 -4.00 15.81 4.86
CA GLU A 63 -3.84 15.45 3.44
C GLU A 63 -3.08 14.13 3.27
N MET A 64 -2.07 13.88 4.10
CA MET A 64 -1.31 12.64 4.08
C MET A 64 -2.18 11.45 4.49
N ASN A 65 -2.93 11.59 5.58
CA ASN A 65 -3.86 10.57 6.06
C ASN A 65 -4.91 10.22 5.00
N GLU A 66 -5.44 11.21 4.27
CA GLU A 66 -6.34 10.95 3.15
C GLU A 66 -5.67 10.17 2.01
N ALA A 67 -4.42 10.51 1.67
CA ALA A 67 -3.66 9.77 0.67
C ALA A 67 -3.48 8.29 1.07
N TYR A 68 -3.22 8.00 2.35
CA TYR A 68 -3.15 6.64 2.88
C TYR A 68 -4.49 5.91 2.78
N LYS A 69 -5.61 6.57 3.07
CA LYS A 69 -6.95 5.97 2.92
C LYS A 69 -7.26 5.62 1.47
N VAL A 70 -6.92 6.50 0.53
CA VAL A 70 -7.08 6.25 -0.91
C VAL A 70 -6.24 5.06 -1.36
N MET A 71 -4.98 4.99 -0.89
CA MET A 71 -4.08 3.88 -1.16
C MET A 71 -4.63 2.54 -0.64
N ALA A 72 -5.13 2.49 0.61
CA ALA A 72 -5.74 1.29 1.16
C ALA A 72 -7.05 0.88 0.46
N ALA A 73 -7.81 1.84 -0.10
CA ALA A 73 -9.02 1.57 -0.86
C ALA A 73 -8.76 1.16 -2.32
N THR A 74 -7.52 1.31 -2.80
CA THR A 74 -7.15 0.96 -4.18
C THR A 74 -7.23 -0.55 -4.36
N ALA A 75 -7.84 -1.01 -5.46
CA ALA A 75 -7.95 -2.43 -5.77
C ALA A 75 -6.57 -3.04 -6.01
N ILE A 76 -6.19 -4.00 -5.15
CA ILE A 76 -4.91 -4.70 -5.24
C ILE A 76 -5.07 -5.92 -6.17
N PRO A 77 -4.24 -6.04 -7.22
CA PRO A 77 -4.23 -7.21 -8.10
C PRO A 77 -4.00 -8.52 -7.33
N GLU A 78 -4.56 -9.63 -7.82
CA GLU A 78 -4.45 -10.96 -7.16
C GLU A 78 -2.99 -11.39 -6.91
N GLU A 79 -2.08 -11.05 -7.82
CA GLU A 79 -0.64 -11.30 -7.69
C GLU A 79 0.01 -10.58 -6.50
N PHE A 80 -0.63 -9.54 -5.98
CA PHE A 80 -0.22 -8.77 -4.80
C PHE A 80 -1.17 -8.96 -3.60
N SER A 81 -2.05 -9.97 -3.61
CA SER A 81 -2.97 -10.23 -2.51
C SER A 81 -2.31 -10.38 -1.13
N GLY A 82 -1.02 -10.78 -1.09
CA GLY A 82 -0.23 -10.86 0.15
C GLY A 82 0.05 -9.54 0.86
N ILE A 83 -0.20 -8.38 0.22
CA ILE A 83 -0.02 -7.05 0.82
C ILE A 83 -1.33 -6.33 1.13
N THR A 84 -2.49 -6.98 0.98
CA THR A 84 -3.79 -6.35 1.25
C THR A 84 -3.92 -5.89 2.70
N ASP A 85 -3.58 -6.77 3.65
CA ASP A 85 -3.63 -6.42 5.08
C ASP A 85 -2.58 -5.34 5.43
N ILE A 86 -1.45 -5.32 4.72
CA ILE A 86 -0.38 -4.33 4.90
C ILE A 86 -0.86 -2.92 4.51
N ALA A 87 -1.60 -2.79 3.41
CA ALA A 87 -2.16 -1.52 2.97
C ALA A 87 -3.19 -0.98 3.97
N ALA A 88 -4.04 -1.85 4.51
CA ALA A 88 -5.01 -1.48 5.55
C ALA A 88 -4.30 -1.06 6.85
N GLU A 89 -3.33 -1.83 7.33
CA GLU A 89 -2.53 -1.49 8.52
C GLU A 89 -1.82 -0.15 8.36
N ALA A 90 -1.27 0.14 7.17
CA ALA A 90 -0.62 1.40 6.89
C ALA A 90 -1.57 2.59 7.08
N ALA A 91 -2.80 2.48 6.55
CA ALA A 91 -3.81 3.53 6.69
C ALA A 91 -4.32 3.68 8.13
N ASP A 92 -4.52 2.58 8.85
CA ASP A 92 -4.91 2.60 10.26
C ASP A 92 -3.84 3.30 11.13
N TYR A 93 -2.56 2.97 10.92
CA TYR A 93 -1.47 3.64 11.62
C TYR A 93 -1.38 5.12 11.26
N MET A 94 -1.56 5.50 9.99
CA MET A 94 -1.55 6.91 9.61
C MET A 94 -2.73 7.68 10.21
N GLN A 95 -3.91 7.07 10.30
CA GLN A 95 -5.06 7.65 10.98
C GLN A 95 -4.76 7.89 12.46
N MET A 96 -4.20 6.89 13.15
CA MET A 96 -3.79 7.02 14.56
C MET A 96 -2.71 8.08 14.76
N ALA A 97 -1.76 8.20 13.82
CA ALA A 97 -0.74 9.24 13.84
C ALA A 97 -1.37 10.63 13.70
N ASN A 98 -2.26 10.81 12.72
CA ASN A 98 -2.94 12.08 12.47
C ASN A 98 -3.75 12.54 13.69
N GLU A 99 -4.57 11.64 14.25
CA GLU A 99 -5.34 11.92 15.46
C GLU A 99 -4.45 12.31 16.65
N SER A 100 -3.33 11.62 16.82
CA SER A 100 -2.38 11.89 17.91
C SER A 100 -1.65 13.22 17.71
N TYR A 101 -1.29 13.59 16.48
CA TYR A 101 -0.71 14.90 16.18
C TYR A 101 -1.72 16.03 16.45
N HIS A 102 -2.97 15.85 16.06
CA HIS A 102 -4.03 16.79 16.41
C HIS A 102 -4.16 16.93 17.93
N GLN A 103 -4.20 15.81 18.67
CA GLN A 103 -4.22 15.86 20.14
C GLN A 103 -3.00 16.58 20.73
N ALA A 104 -1.82 16.39 20.16
CA ALA A 104 -0.59 17.02 20.60
C ALA A 104 -0.60 18.54 20.43
N TYR A 105 -1.28 19.06 19.40
CA TYR A 105 -1.14 20.45 18.95
C TYR A 105 -2.41 21.31 19.04
N ASP A 106 -3.60 20.69 19.13
CA ASP A 106 -4.90 21.35 19.31
C ASP A 106 -5.12 21.81 20.76
N GLY A 107 -4.31 22.77 21.18
CA GLY A 107 -4.39 23.40 22.50
C GLY A 107 -3.04 23.62 23.15
N ILE A 108 -2.93 23.23 24.42
CA ILE A 108 -1.65 23.17 25.12
C ILE A 108 -0.92 21.95 24.57
N PHE A 109 0.35 22.14 24.22
CA PHE A 109 1.19 21.08 23.69
C PHE A 109 1.24 19.87 24.63
N ASP A 110 1.03 18.67 24.06
CA ASP A 110 1.09 17.38 24.75
C ASP A 110 2.20 16.51 24.13
N GLU A 111 3.33 16.42 24.84
CA GLU A 111 4.52 15.68 24.43
C GLU A 111 4.27 14.16 24.31
N ASP A 112 3.43 13.58 25.18
CA ASP A 112 3.14 12.15 25.13
C ASP A 112 2.35 11.80 23.86
N SER A 113 1.43 12.69 23.48
CA SER A 113 0.64 12.56 22.26
C SER A 113 1.51 12.73 21.01
N GLU A 114 2.46 13.67 20.99
CA GLU A 114 3.40 13.82 19.88
C GLU A 114 4.29 12.58 19.71
N MET A 115 4.82 12.06 20.82
CA MET A 115 5.65 10.85 20.82
C MET A 115 4.89 9.64 20.29
N LEU A 116 3.62 9.51 20.67
CA LEU A 116 2.74 8.45 20.16
C LEU A 116 2.46 8.63 18.66
N ALA A 117 2.21 9.87 18.23
CA ALA A 117 1.99 10.21 16.83
C ALA A 117 3.20 9.81 15.95
N SER A 118 4.42 10.15 16.38
CA SER A 118 5.65 9.79 15.67
C SER A 118 5.81 8.27 15.51
N GLN A 119 5.51 7.50 16.56
CA GLN A 119 5.60 6.04 16.48
C GLN A 119 4.58 5.45 15.50
N TYR A 120 3.36 5.98 15.45
CA TYR A 120 2.36 5.53 14.48
C TYR A 120 2.73 5.95 13.06
N TYR A 121 3.26 7.17 12.88
CA TYR A 121 3.76 7.65 11.60
C TYR A 121 4.89 6.77 11.06
N GLU A 122 5.85 6.38 11.90
CA GLU A 122 6.93 5.46 11.54
C GLU A 122 6.40 4.07 11.14
N ARG A 123 5.42 3.54 11.87
CA ARG A 123 4.78 2.26 11.53
C ARG A 123 4.04 2.32 10.19
N ALA A 124 3.30 3.40 9.92
CA ALA A 124 2.62 3.62 8.65
C ALA A 124 3.61 3.62 7.48
N ASN A 125 4.69 4.40 7.59
CA ASN A 125 5.73 4.47 6.56
C ASN A 125 6.49 3.15 6.39
N SER A 126 6.71 2.40 7.48
CA SER A 126 7.32 1.07 7.42
C SER A 126 6.47 0.11 6.57
N ARG A 127 5.13 0.13 6.73
CA ARG A 127 4.21 -0.69 5.93
C ARG A 127 4.21 -0.28 4.45
N VAL A 128 4.23 1.01 4.17
CA VAL A 128 4.33 1.52 2.80
C VAL A 128 5.66 1.12 2.14
N ASN A 129 6.78 1.14 2.87
CA ASN A 129 8.05 0.65 2.35
C ASN A 129 8.00 -0.84 1.98
N VAL A 130 7.34 -1.67 2.79
CA VAL A 130 7.10 -3.09 2.46
C VAL A 130 6.34 -3.23 1.14
N MET A 131 5.29 -2.42 0.93
CA MET A 131 4.55 -2.41 -0.33
C MET A 131 5.42 -1.98 -1.52
N LEU A 132 6.32 -1.00 -1.32
CA LEU A 132 7.27 -0.55 -2.35
C LEU A 132 8.24 -1.66 -2.78
N GLN A 133 8.79 -2.40 -1.82
CA GLN A 133 9.67 -3.55 -2.07
C GLN A 133 8.95 -4.60 -2.93
N VAL A 134 7.70 -4.95 -2.58
CA VAL A 134 6.88 -5.88 -3.37
C VAL A 134 6.62 -5.37 -4.78
N LEU A 135 6.31 -4.08 -4.95
CA LEU A 135 6.12 -3.46 -6.26
C LEU A 135 7.38 -3.50 -7.14
N HIS A 136 8.56 -3.43 -6.52
CA HIS A 136 9.85 -3.57 -7.20
C HIS A 136 10.27 -5.03 -7.43
N GLY A 137 9.51 -6.01 -6.94
CA GLY A 137 9.82 -7.43 -7.05
C GLY A 137 10.91 -7.89 -6.09
N GLU A 138 11.13 -7.14 -5.01
CA GLU A 138 12.05 -7.48 -3.93
C GLU A 138 11.38 -8.43 -2.93
N ILE A 139 12.18 -9.15 -2.14
CA ILE A 139 11.66 -9.90 -1.00
C ILE A 139 11.40 -8.88 0.12
N PRO A 140 10.14 -8.67 0.55
CA PRO A 140 9.85 -7.63 1.51
C PRO A 140 10.43 -7.94 2.89
N GLU A 141 11.04 -6.94 3.50
CA GLU A 141 11.52 -6.92 4.88
C GLU A 141 10.83 -5.81 5.68
N GLY A 142 10.49 -6.11 6.94
CA GLY A 142 9.87 -5.15 7.85
C GLY A 142 9.33 -5.79 9.13
N ASP A 143 8.99 -4.97 10.11
CA ASP A 143 8.48 -5.43 11.40
C ASP A 143 7.18 -6.22 11.24
N GLY A 144 7.18 -7.47 11.68
CA GLY A 144 6.01 -8.35 11.59
C GLY A 144 5.75 -8.92 10.19
N VAL A 145 6.64 -8.71 9.22
CA VAL A 145 6.53 -9.29 7.87
C VAL A 145 7.05 -10.72 7.89
N ILE A 146 6.25 -11.68 7.42
CA ILE A 146 6.64 -13.08 7.25
C ILE A 146 6.41 -13.47 5.79
N VAL A 147 7.49 -13.85 5.10
CA VAL A 147 7.43 -14.32 3.71
C VAL A 147 7.35 -15.85 3.71
N THR A 148 6.26 -16.39 3.18
CA THR A 148 6.10 -17.83 2.95
C THR A 148 6.15 -18.15 1.46
N THR A 149 7.03 -19.05 1.04
CA THR A 149 7.02 -19.57 -0.33
C THR A 149 5.91 -20.62 -0.46
N GLN A 150 4.96 -20.41 -1.37
CA GLN A 150 3.99 -21.44 -1.71
C GLN A 150 4.64 -22.38 -2.76
N GLU A 151 4.93 -23.63 -2.39
CA GLU A 151 5.45 -24.61 -3.36
C GLU A 151 4.39 -24.93 -4.42
N ALA A 152 4.72 -24.70 -5.69
CA ALA A 152 3.88 -25.10 -6.80
C ALA A 152 3.92 -26.62 -6.98
N GLY A 153 2.80 -27.30 -6.72
CA GLY A 153 2.50 -28.60 -7.32
C GLY A 153 2.64 -29.85 -6.44
N GLN A 154 1.98 -29.91 -5.28
CA GLN A 154 1.55 -31.22 -4.77
C GLN A 154 0.37 -31.75 -5.61
N PHE A 155 0.67 -32.37 -6.74
CA PHE A 155 -0.28 -33.26 -7.40
C PHE A 155 -0.34 -34.57 -6.61
N SER A 156 -1.43 -34.81 -5.87
CA SER A 156 -1.81 -36.17 -5.55
C SER A 156 -2.23 -36.83 -6.86
N THR A 157 -1.35 -37.62 -7.46
CA THR A 157 -1.77 -38.51 -8.54
C THR A 157 -2.78 -39.49 -7.95
N ILE A 158 -3.98 -39.49 -8.52
CA ILE A 158 -4.97 -40.53 -8.25
C ILE A 158 -4.37 -41.81 -8.84
N GLY A 159 -3.77 -42.65 -8.00
CA GLY A 159 -2.98 -43.77 -8.49
C GLY A 159 -2.32 -44.65 -7.43
N ALA A 160 -2.91 -44.82 -6.25
CA ALA A 160 -2.72 -46.05 -5.50
C ALA A 160 -3.65 -47.10 -6.12
N THR A 161 -3.23 -47.69 -7.23
CA THR A 161 -3.85 -48.90 -7.76
C THR A 161 -3.74 -50.01 -6.74
N ALA A 162 -4.82 -50.75 -6.61
CA ALA A 162 -4.98 -51.97 -5.82
C ALA A 162 -3.76 -52.89 -5.84
N GLU A 163 -3.41 -53.39 -4.66
CA GLU A 163 -3.26 -54.82 -4.36
C GLU A 163 -3.88 -55.12 -2.99
#